data_AF-A0A1Q7CKN2-F1
#
_entry.id   AF-A0A1Q7CKN2-F1
#
_cell.length_a   1.000
_cell.length_b   1.000
_cell.length_c   1.000
_cell.angle_alpha   90.00
_cell.angle_beta   90.00
_cell.angle_gamma   90.00
#
_symmetry.space_group_name_H-M   'P 1'
#
loop_
_entity.id
_entity.type
_entity.pdbx_description
1 polymer ?
#
loop_
_entity_poly.entity_id
_entity_poly.type
_entity_poly.pdbx_seq_one_letter_code
_entity_poly.pdbx_strand_id
1 'polypeptide(L)'
;MYSIIVVPIEASAGRDTGGEHALIQLSNDTGGKYFYAKSLPQLDDAFRQISDELRTQYMLAYYPSQRLSDSEFRRIQVTVNGLPASSNFKVRHRIGYYSSKSR
;
A
#
# COMPACT_ATOMS: atom_id res chain seq x y z
N MET A 1 -4.06 -0.41 -0.07
CA MET A 1 -4.68 -1.59 0.55
C MET A 1 -3.77 -2.09 1.65
N TYR A 2 -4.33 -2.59 2.74
CA TYR A 2 -3.56 -3.18 3.83
C TYR A 2 -3.69 -4.70 3.76
N SER A 3 -2.61 -5.41 4.01
CA SER A 3 -2.60 -6.87 4.08
C SER A 3 -2.01 -7.34 5.40
N ILE A 4 -2.62 -8.36 6.01
CA ILE A 4 -2.07 -9.03 7.18
C ILE A 4 -1.74 -10.46 6.77
N ILE A 5 -0.46 -10.80 6.86
CA ILE A 5 0.09 -12.10 6.51
C ILE A 5 0.22 -12.90 7.79
N VAL A 6 -0.64 -13.91 7.95
CA VAL A 6 -0.62 -14.78 9.12
C VAL A 6 0.38 -15.90 8.89
N VAL A 7 1.40 -16.00 9.74
CA VAL A 7 2.47 -16.99 9.64
C VAL A 7 2.44 -17.88 10.88
N PRO A 8 1.64 -18.97 10.89
CA PRO A 8 1.52 -19.85 12.05
C PRO A 8 2.75 -20.75 12.26
N ILE A 9 3.54 -20.97 11.21
CA ILE A 9 4.78 -21.75 11.24
C ILE A 9 5.88 -20.88 10.65
N GLU A 10 6.89 -20.53 11.46
CA GLU A 10 7.97 -19.64 11.03
C GLU A 10 8.98 -20.30 10.09
N ALA A 11 9.12 -21.63 10.21
CA ALA A 11 10.05 -22.41 9.41
C ALA A 11 9.70 -22.31 7.91
N SER A 12 10.73 -22.14 7.08
CA SER A 12 10.55 -22.05 5.62
C SER A 12 9.91 -23.31 5.02
N ALA A 13 10.08 -24.47 5.68
CA ALA A 13 9.43 -25.72 5.31
C ALA A 13 7.92 -25.63 5.60
N GLY A 14 7.12 -25.40 4.55
CA GLY A 14 5.66 -25.27 4.64
C GLY A 14 5.12 -23.84 4.57
N ARG A 15 5.99 -22.83 4.37
CA ARG A 15 5.59 -21.43 4.20
C ARG A 15 5.35 -21.09 2.72
N ASP A 16 4.20 -20.49 2.42
CA ASP A 16 3.89 -20.01 1.07
C ASP A 16 4.48 -18.61 0.83
N THR A 17 5.78 -18.56 0.54
CA THR A 17 6.48 -17.30 0.26
C THR A 17 5.97 -16.59 -1.00
N GLY A 18 5.36 -17.32 -1.94
CA GLY A 18 4.78 -16.77 -3.16
C GLY A 18 3.55 -15.92 -2.85
N GLY A 19 2.60 -16.46 -2.08
CA GLY A 19 1.42 -15.73 -1.63
C GLY A 19 1.78 -14.51 -0.77
N GLU A 20 2.77 -14.65 0.11
CA GLU A 20 3.25 -13.53 0.93
C GLU A 20 3.83 -12.40 0.10
N HIS A 21 4.67 -12.72 -0.88
CA HIS A 21 5.26 -11.71 -1.75
C HIS A 21 4.19 -11.00 -2.60
N ALA A 22 3.18 -11.74 -3.07
CA ALA A 22 2.04 -11.16 -3.78
C ALA A 22 1.28 -10.13 -2.92
N LEU A 23 1.01 -10.45 -1.64
CA LEU A 23 0.34 -9.53 -0.72
C LEU A 23 1.21 -8.30 -0.37
N ILE A 24 2.53 -8.48 -0.24
CA ILE A 24 3.47 -7.38 -0.05
C ILE A 24 3.44 -6.44 -1.25
N GLN A 25 3.57 -6.99 -2.47
CA GLN A 25 3.56 -6.21 -3.69
C GLN A 25 2.24 -5.45 -3.85
N LEU A 26 1.10 -6.12 -3.68
CA LEU A 26 -0.22 -5.50 -3.77
C LEU A 26 -0.39 -4.34 -2.77
N SER A 27 0.07 -4.54 -1.53
CA SER A 27 0.01 -3.49 -0.50
C SER A 27 0.85 -2.27 -0.89
N ASN A 28 2.05 -2.50 -1.41
CA ASN A 28 2.95 -1.43 -1.84
C ASN A 28 2.40 -0.69 -3.08
N ASP A 29 1.92 -1.42 -4.08
CA ASP A 29 1.43 -0.85 -5.33
C ASP A 29 0.19 0.03 -5.11
N THR A 30 -0.64 -0.34 -4.14
CA THR A 30 -1.82 0.44 -3.76
C THR A 30 -1.53 1.53 -2.73
N GLY A 31 -0.27 1.72 -2.31
CA GLY A 31 0.14 2.72 -1.34
C GLY A 31 -0.29 2.45 0.09
N GLY A 32 -0.57 1.19 0.44
CA GLY A 32 -0.83 0.80 1.83
C GLY A 32 0.41 0.21 2.50
N LYS A 33 0.18 -0.73 3.41
CA LYS A 33 1.21 -1.37 4.24
C LYS A 33 0.84 -2.82 4.49
N TYR A 34 1.85 -3.69 4.58
CA TYR A 34 1.68 -5.07 4.99
C TYR A 34 2.13 -5.27 6.43
N PHE A 35 1.56 -6.28 7.09
CA PHE A 35 1.91 -6.68 8.44
C PHE A 35 2.11 -8.19 8.48
N TYR A 36 3.09 -8.64 9.25
CA TYR A 36 3.19 -10.06 9.62
C TYR A 36 2.55 -10.25 10.99
N ALA A 37 1.69 -11.27 11.11
CA ALA A 37 1.12 -11.69 12.37
C ALA A 37 1.46 -13.16 12.60
N LYS A 38 2.32 -13.42 13.59
CA LYS A 38 2.74 -14.77 13.97
C LYS A 38 1.94 -15.29 15.16
N SER A 39 1.16 -14.43 15.80
CA SER A 39 0.35 -14.73 16.97
C SER A 39 -0.90 -13.84 17.00
N LEU A 40 -1.90 -14.24 17.80
CA LEU A 40 -3.12 -13.44 17.99
C LEU A 40 -2.83 -12.02 18.52
N PRO A 41 -1.93 -11.81 19.51
CA PRO A 41 -1.60 -10.45 19.93
C PRO A 41 -1.02 -9.58 18.80
N GLN A 42 -0.18 -10.15 17.93
CA GLN A 42 0.37 -9.40 16.79
C GLN A 42 -0.69 -9.06 15.74
N LEU A 43 -1.69 -9.93 15.58
CA LEU A 43 -2.84 -9.66 14.72
C LEU A 43 -3.65 -8.47 15.26
N ASP A 44 -3.94 -8.44 16.56
CA ASP A 44 -4.63 -7.33 17.22
C ASP A 44 -3.84 -6.02 17.07
N ASP A 45 -2.53 -6.06 17.28
CA ASP A 45 -1.66 -4.90 17.11
C ASP A 45 -1.60 -4.40 15.66
N ALA A 46 -1.63 -5.31 14.68
CA ALA A 46 -1.73 -4.94 13.27
C ALA A 46 -3.05 -4.20 12.98
N PHE A 47 -4.18 -4.69 13.51
CA PHE A 47 -5.47 -4.02 13.37
C PHE A 47 -5.51 -2.64 14.02
N ARG A 48 -4.91 -2.48 15.20
CA ARG A 48 -4.78 -1.17 15.86
C ARG A 48 -3.98 -0.19 15.00
N GLN A 49 -2.82 -0.61 14.50
CA GLN A 49 -1.98 0.24 13.63
C GLN A 49 -2.70 0.63 12.34
N ILE A 50 -3.43 -0.28 11.71
CA ILE A 50 -4.25 0.02 10.52
C ILE A 50 -5.33 1.05 10.87
N SER A 51 -6.01 0.87 12.00
CA SER A 51 -7.08 1.77 12.44
C SER A 51 -6.55 3.19 12.70
N ASP A 52 -5.38 3.32 13.31
CA ASP A 52 -4.74 4.61 13.55
C ASP A 52 -4.29 5.26 12.23
N GLU A 53 -3.71 4.50 11.29
CA GLU A 53 -3.27 5.02 9.99
C GLU A 53 -4.46 5.48 9.13
N LEU A 54 -5.58 4.74 9.15
CA LEU A 54 -6.81 5.10 8.41
C LEU A 54 -7.41 6.45 8.84
N ARG A 55 -7.13 6.92 10.07
CA ARG A 55 -7.54 8.25 10.55
C ARG A 55 -6.73 9.39 9.94
N THR A 56 -5.61 9.08 9.30
CA THR A 56 -4.67 10.05 8.71
C THR A 56 -4.62 9.98 7.18
N GLN A 57 -5.61 9.33 6.56
CA GLN A 57 -5.70 9.18 5.12
C GLN A 57 -6.36 10.40 4.47
N TYR A 58 -5.70 10.95 3.44
CA TYR A 58 -6.22 12.05 2.64
C TYR A 58 -6.60 11.54 1.24
N MET A 59 -7.73 12.04 0.70
CA MET A 59 -8.15 11.77 -0.68
C MET A 59 -7.73 12.95 -1.57
N LEU A 60 -6.88 12.67 -2.56
CA LEU A 60 -6.43 13.64 -3.55
C LEU A 60 -6.98 13.27 -4.92
N ALA A 61 -7.56 14.24 -5.62
CA ALA A 61 -8.01 14.11 -6.99
C ALA A 61 -7.23 15.05 -7.90
N TYR A 62 -6.85 14.57 -9.08
CA TYR A 62 -6.20 15.38 -10.11
C TYR A 62 -6.73 14.96 -11.48
N TYR A 63 -6.73 15.90 -12.42
CA TYR A 63 -7.00 15.61 -13.81
C TYR A 63 -5.68 15.46 -14.57
N PRO A 64 -5.45 14.36 -15.30
CA PRO A 64 -4.26 14.23 -16.13
C PRO A 64 -4.31 15.27 -17.26
N SER A 65 -3.17 15.88 -17.57
CA SER A 65 -3.05 16.91 -18.62
C SER A 65 -3.34 16.40 -20.03
N GLN A 66 -3.08 15.12 -20.30
CA GLN A 66 -3.34 14.48 -21.59
C GLN A 66 -4.19 13.22 -21.42
N ARG A 67 -5.34 13.18 -22.11
CA ARG A 67 -6.23 12.01 -22.20
C ARG A 67 -5.75 11.05 -23.29
N LEU A 68 -4.52 10.55 -23.17
CA LEU A 68 -4.04 9.47 -24.05
C LEU A 68 -4.89 8.23 -23.78
N SER A 69 -5.58 7.74 -24.81
CA SER A 69 -6.45 6.55 -24.75
C SER A 69 -5.71 5.24 -24.95
N ASP A 70 -4.40 5.30 -25.15
CA ASP A 70 -3.58 4.11 -25.23
C ASP A 70 -3.41 3.53 -23.84
N SER A 71 -3.50 2.20 -23.77
CA SER A 71 -3.63 1.38 -22.57
C SER A 71 -2.38 1.38 -21.65
N GLU A 72 -1.61 2.46 -21.67
CA GLU A 72 -0.37 2.59 -20.92
C GLU A 72 -0.64 2.79 -19.43
N PHE A 73 0.18 2.15 -18.62
CA PHE A 73 0.18 2.33 -17.17
C PHE A 73 0.61 3.77 -16.83
N ARG A 74 -0.25 4.51 -16.13
CA ARG A 74 0.01 5.88 -15.69
C ARG A 74 0.55 5.88 -14.27
N ARG A 75 1.83 6.22 -14.13
CA ARG A 75 2.49 6.35 -12.83
C ARG A 75 2.01 7.61 -12.09
N ILE A 76 1.81 7.49 -10.78
CA ILE A 76 1.49 8.58 -9.87
C ILE A 76 2.68 8.81 -8.95
N GLN A 77 3.05 10.08 -8.76
CA GLN A 77 4.04 10.51 -7.79
C GLN A 77 3.42 11.60 -6.93
N VAL A 78 3.54 11.46 -5.60
CA VAL A 78 3.09 12.49 -4.65
C VAL A 78 4.30 12.99 -3.87
N THR A 79 4.45 14.31 -3.80
CA THR A 79 5.50 14.98 -3.04
C THR A 79 4.85 15.98 -2.09
N VAL A 80 5.28 15.96 -0.83
CA VAL A 80 4.83 16.93 0.18
C VAL A 80 5.96 17.92 0.41
N ASN A 81 5.67 19.20 0.20
CA ASN A 81 6.63 20.29 0.32
C ASN A 81 6.49 20.99 1.69
N GLY A 82 7.56 21.64 2.16
CA GLY A 82 7.52 22.48 3.36
C GLY A 82 7.56 21.72 4.70
N LEU A 83 7.93 20.44 4.68
CA LEU A 83 8.11 19.65 5.89
C LEU A 83 9.42 20.02 6.61
N PRO A 84 9.41 20.24 7.94
CA PRO A 84 10.63 20.40 8.71
C PRO A 84 11.54 19.18 8.56
N ALA A 85 12.86 19.37 8.52
CA ALA A 85 13.83 18.27 8.41
C ALA A 85 13.74 17.25 9.57
N SER A 86 13.17 17.65 10.70
CA SER A 86 12.94 16.79 11.88
C SER A 86 11.64 15.99 11.81
N SER A 87 10.84 16.14 10.75
CA SER A 87 9.52 15.52 10.68
C SER A 87 9.61 14.10 10.12
N ASN A 88 9.10 13.13 10.88
CA ASN A 88 9.11 11.70 10.53
C ASN A 88 7.88 11.30 9.69
N PHE A 89 7.52 12.10 8.69
CA PHE A 89 6.38 11.78 7.82
C PHE A 89 6.80 10.83 6.70
N LYS A 90 6.01 9.79 6.48
CA LYS A 90 6.14 8.90 5.34
C LYS A 90 4.96 9.07 4.41
N VAL A 91 5.21 9.62 3.23
CA VAL A 91 4.19 9.72 2.17
C VAL A 91 3.97 8.34 1.59
N ARG A 92 2.71 7.89 1.58
CA ARG A 92 2.28 6.69 0.87
C ARG A 92 1.21 7.06 -0.14
N HIS A 93 1.33 6.51 -1.34
CA HIS A 93 0.38 6.72 -2.42
C HIS A 93 0.37 5.50 -3.34
N ARG A 94 -0.73 5.29 -4.06
CA ARG A 94 -0.77 4.26 -5.11
C ARG A 94 0.25 4.58 -6.20
N ILE A 95 0.87 3.57 -6.78
CA ILE A 95 1.95 3.74 -7.76
C ILE A 95 1.44 4.24 -9.12
N GLY A 96 0.15 4.03 -9.44
CA GLY A 96 -0.40 4.38 -10.73
C GLY A 96 -1.76 3.75 -11.01
N TYR A 97 -2.13 3.70 -12.29
CA TYR A 97 -3.34 3.03 -12.80
C TYR A 97 -3.28 2.80 -14.29
N TYR A 98 -4.09 1.88 -14.77
CA TYR A 98 -4.36 1.71 -16.19
C TYR A 98 -5.55 2.57 -16.59
N SER A 99 -5.44 3.32 -17.70
CA SER A 99 -6.62 3.95 -18.31
C SER A 99 -7.36 2.93 -19.16
N SER A 100 -8.60 2.61 -18.80
CA SER A 100 -9.50 1.89 -19.70
C SER A 100 -9.86 2.79 -20.88
N LYS A 101 -9.94 2.24 -22.11
CA LYS A 101 -10.64 2.94 -23.19
C LYS A 101 -12.05 3.28 -22.68
N SER A 102 -12.42 4.56 -22.72
CA SER A 102 -13.84 4.91 -22.67
C SER A 102 -14.48 4.20 -23.85
N ARG A 103 -15.44 3.32 -23.58
CA ARG A 103 -16.22 2.66 -24.62
C ARG A 103 -17.06 3.69 -25.37
#